data_AF-E0XMM7-F1
#
_entry.id   AF-E0XMM7-F1
#
_cell.length_a   1.000
_cell.length_b   1.000
_cell.length_c   1.000
_cell.angle_alpha   90.00
_cell.angle_beta   90.00
_cell.angle_gamma   90.00
#
_symmetry.space_group_name_H-M   'P 1'
#
loop_
_entity.id
_entity.type
_entity.pdbx_description
1 polymer ?
#
loop_
_entity_poly.entity_id
_entity_poly.type
_entity_poly.pdbx_seq_one_letter_code
_entity_poly.pdbx_strand_id
1 'polypeptide(L)'
;LCFRVGTSISLLDPNTLQTAEVPAPVYWRQPFKNLADVQELVEFVVMDIEPVGESKGRFFLAEITVARASEMGVNDNSYFTRTHLGGVLHVGDSVMGYHLTGTNFNDPNFDAIQESSQYGSTIPDVVLVRKYYARKKKPKSRNWKLKRMNYEEEEPGRKQDAERLEADFEMFLRDIEEDQELRSTLSLYKAKNENRRPEKMDVVEEQ
;
A
#
# COMPACT_ATOMS: atom_id res chain seq x y z
N LEU A 1 -5.28 3.44 -10.02
CA LEU A 1 -4.52 3.38 -8.74
C LEU A 1 -3.31 4.30 -8.82
N CYS A 2 -2.96 5.04 -7.76
CA CYS A 2 -1.69 5.76 -7.71
C CYS A 2 -0.60 4.85 -7.13
N PHE A 3 0.50 4.66 -7.85
CA PHE A 3 1.58 3.75 -7.43
C PHE A 3 2.88 4.47 -7.05
N ARG A 4 3.04 5.74 -7.45
CA ARG A 4 4.21 6.55 -7.13
C ARG A 4 3.82 8.02 -7.09
N VAL A 5 4.24 8.71 -6.03
CA VAL A 5 4.11 10.16 -5.88
C VAL A 5 5.50 10.75 -5.74
N GLY A 6 5.82 11.74 -6.56
CA GLY A 6 7.08 12.49 -6.52
C GLY A 6 6.87 13.90 -7.07
N THR A 7 7.74 14.34 -7.99
CA THR A 7 7.54 15.58 -8.76
C THR A 7 6.29 15.54 -9.64
N SER A 8 5.86 14.32 -9.98
CA SER A 8 4.67 13.98 -10.73
C SER A 8 3.92 12.85 -10.02
N ILE A 9 2.64 12.70 -10.34
CA ILE A 9 1.78 11.62 -9.85
C ILE A 9 1.74 10.55 -10.92
N SER A 10 2.19 9.33 -10.59
CA SER A 10 2.12 8.18 -11.50
C SER A 10 0.91 7.31 -11.15
N LEU A 11 0.06 7.09 -12.15
CA LEU A 11 -1.16 6.31 -12.09
C LEU A 11 -1.00 5.01 -12.88
N LEU A 12 -1.65 3.96 -12.42
CA LEU A 12 -1.71 2.63 -13.03
C LEU A 12 -3.17 2.20 -13.14
N ASP A 13 -3.55 1.70 -14.31
CA ASP A 13 -4.78 0.93 -14.51
C ASP A 13 -4.52 -0.55 -14.18
N PRO A 14 -5.18 -1.13 -13.16
CA PRO A 14 -4.99 -2.53 -12.78
C PRO A 14 -5.51 -3.54 -13.83
N ASN A 15 -6.41 -3.14 -14.74
CA ASN A 15 -6.98 -4.05 -15.75
C ASN A 15 -6.08 -4.17 -17.00
N THR A 16 -5.46 -3.07 -17.43
CA THR A 16 -4.68 -3.01 -18.69
C THR A 16 -3.18 -2.79 -18.51
N LEU A 17 -2.73 -2.63 -17.26
CA LEU A 17 -1.37 -2.21 -16.92
C LEU A 17 -0.93 -0.88 -17.59
N GLN A 18 -1.86 -0.05 -18.06
CA GLN A 18 -1.49 1.25 -18.59
C GLN A 18 -1.05 2.18 -17.48
N THR A 19 0.09 2.83 -17.68
CA THR A 19 0.64 3.82 -16.75
C THR A 19 0.48 5.21 -17.32
N ALA A 20 0.03 6.15 -16.51
CA ALA A 20 -0.06 7.57 -16.86
C ALA A 20 0.70 8.41 -15.84
N GLU A 21 1.33 9.48 -16.29
CA GLU A 21 2.04 10.41 -15.41
C GLU A 21 1.39 11.79 -15.50
N VAL A 22 1.03 12.35 -14.36
CA VAL A 22 0.43 13.67 -14.23
C VAL A 22 1.44 14.61 -13.60
N PRO A 23 2.02 15.56 -14.35
CA PRO A 23 2.90 16.59 -13.79
C PRO A 23 2.16 17.50 -12.81
N ALA A 24 2.82 17.96 -11.75
CA ALA A 24 2.23 18.87 -10.77
C ALA A 24 1.57 20.13 -11.38
N PRO A 25 2.13 20.81 -12.39
CA PRO A 25 1.48 21.97 -13.00
C PRO A 25 0.15 21.66 -13.70
N VAL A 26 -0.05 20.41 -14.16
CA VAL A 26 -1.31 19.98 -14.79
C VAL A 26 -2.34 19.67 -13.71
N TYR A 27 -1.93 18.97 -12.65
CA TYR A 27 -2.79 18.68 -11.50
C TYR A 27 -3.35 19.95 -10.88
N TRP A 28 -2.53 20.98 -10.66
CA TRP A 28 -3.00 22.24 -10.05
C TRP A 28 -3.91 23.08 -10.96
N ARG A 29 -3.96 22.81 -12.26
CA ARG A 29 -4.94 23.45 -13.17
C ARG A 29 -6.31 22.81 -13.06
N GLN A 30 -6.37 21.50 -12.82
CA GLN A 30 -7.60 20.75 -12.65
C GLN A 30 -7.40 19.68 -11.57
N PRO A 31 -7.50 20.08 -10.28
CA PRO A 31 -7.29 19.14 -9.18
C PRO A 31 -8.42 18.12 -9.14
N PHE A 32 -8.07 16.86 -8.88
CA PHE A 32 -9.02 15.78 -8.66
C PHE A 32 -8.76 15.17 -7.27
N LYS A 33 -9.83 14.67 -6.64
CA LYS A 33 -9.75 14.03 -5.33
C LYS A 33 -9.60 12.52 -5.47
N ASN A 34 -9.13 11.86 -4.42
CA ASN A 34 -9.16 10.41 -4.33
C ASN A 34 -10.61 9.93 -4.16
N LEU A 35 -10.94 8.80 -4.79
CA LEU A 35 -12.24 8.17 -4.68
C LEU A 35 -12.43 7.47 -3.33
N ALA A 36 -11.40 6.73 -2.91
CA ALA A 36 -11.36 5.98 -1.67
C ALA A 36 -10.03 6.25 -0.95
N ASP A 37 -10.02 6.16 0.38
CA ASP A 37 -8.82 6.33 1.21
C ASP A 37 -8.22 4.99 1.64
N VAL A 38 -6.99 4.97 2.14
CA VAL A 38 -6.29 3.76 2.62
C VAL A 38 -7.06 3.06 3.75
N GLN A 39 -7.84 3.82 4.53
CA GLN A 39 -8.65 3.29 5.64
C GLN A 39 -9.81 2.39 5.19
N GLU A 40 -10.27 2.52 3.94
CA GLU A 40 -11.37 1.76 3.37
C GLU A 40 -10.91 0.45 2.71
N LEU A 41 -9.63 0.13 2.83
CA LEU A 41 -9.08 -1.13 2.33
C LEU A 41 -9.58 -2.32 3.17
N VAL A 42 -10.11 -3.33 2.46
CA VAL A 42 -10.63 -4.56 3.05
C VAL A 42 -9.67 -5.71 2.72
N GLU A 43 -9.54 -6.66 3.65
CA GLU A 43 -8.76 -7.87 3.45
C GLU A 43 -9.53 -8.90 2.61
N PHE A 44 -8.85 -9.40 1.58
CA PHE A 44 -9.29 -10.48 0.73
C PHE A 44 -8.26 -11.61 0.77
N VAL A 45 -8.72 -12.83 0.52
CA VAL A 45 -7.87 -14.01 0.39
C VAL A 45 -7.90 -14.47 -1.05
N VAL A 46 -6.73 -14.76 -1.61
CA VAL A 46 -6.56 -15.26 -2.96
C VAL A 46 -6.95 -16.73 -3.02
N MET A 47 -7.96 -17.06 -3.81
CA MET A 47 -8.43 -18.43 -4.02
C MET A 47 -7.77 -19.08 -5.23
N ASP A 48 -7.61 -18.31 -6.31
CA ASP A 48 -6.99 -18.78 -7.55
C ASP A 48 -6.35 -17.62 -8.30
N ILE A 49 -5.29 -17.91 -9.07
CA ILE A 49 -4.57 -16.92 -9.86
C ILE A 49 -4.12 -17.50 -11.21
N GLU A 50 -4.55 -16.85 -12.29
CA GLU A 50 -4.23 -17.23 -13.66
C GLU A 50 -3.45 -16.10 -14.35
N PRO A 51 -2.17 -16.32 -14.71
CA PRO A 51 -1.36 -15.31 -15.39
C PRO A 51 -1.81 -15.13 -16.85
N VAL A 52 -2.14 -13.90 -17.25
CA VAL A 52 -2.57 -13.56 -18.64
C VAL A 52 -1.36 -13.43 -19.58
N GLY A 53 -0.14 -13.33 -19.02
CA GLY A 53 1.11 -13.33 -19.79
C GLY A 53 1.59 -11.94 -20.22
N GLU A 54 0.81 -10.89 -20.00
CA GLU A 54 1.23 -9.50 -20.22
C GLU A 54 2.02 -8.97 -19.02
N SER A 55 3.23 -8.48 -19.27
CA SER A 55 4.07 -7.85 -18.27
C SER A 55 4.56 -6.49 -18.75
N LYS A 56 4.44 -5.48 -17.89
CA LYS A 56 4.97 -4.13 -18.13
C LYS A 56 5.88 -3.75 -16.97
N GLY A 57 7.18 -3.93 -17.19
CA GLY A 57 8.20 -3.68 -16.17
C GLY A 57 8.01 -4.61 -14.97
N ARG A 58 7.68 -4.03 -13.81
CA ARG A 58 7.43 -4.81 -12.59
C ARG A 58 6.01 -5.36 -12.48
N PHE A 59 5.06 -4.79 -13.22
CA PHE A 59 3.67 -5.21 -13.14
C PHE A 59 3.43 -6.41 -14.04
N PHE A 60 2.68 -7.37 -13.52
CA PHE A 60 2.34 -8.59 -14.23
C PHE A 60 0.82 -8.77 -14.16
N LEU A 61 0.21 -8.87 -15.33
CA LEU A 61 -1.24 -8.97 -15.45
C LEU A 61 -1.67 -10.40 -15.16
N ALA A 62 -2.53 -10.55 -14.16
CA ALA A 62 -3.15 -11.82 -13.83
C ALA A 62 -4.65 -11.63 -13.57
N GLU A 63 -5.40 -12.66 -13.90
CA GLU A 63 -6.79 -12.84 -13.49
C GLU A 63 -6.78 -13.55 -12.14
N ILE A 64 -7.55 -13.03 -11.19
CA ILE A 64 -7.52 -13.51 -9.81
C ILE A 64 -8.94 -13.68 -9.29
N THR A 65 -9.16 -14.81 -8.63
CA THR A 65 -10.39 -15.09 -7.90
C THR A 65 -10.11 -14.86 -6.42
N VAL A 66 -10.86 -13.95 -5.81
CA VAL A 66 -10.69 -13.56 -4.40
C VAL A 66 -11.97 -13.69 -3.62
N ALA A 67 -11.86 -13.99 -2.33
CA ALA A 67 -12.97 -13.96 -1.39
C ALA A 67 -12.65 -13.01 -0.24
N ARG A 68 -13.66 -12.34 0.31
CA ARG A 68 -13.46 -11.43 1.44
C ARG A 68 -13.08 -12.24 2.68
N ALA A 69 -12.02 -11.84 3.38
CA ALA A 69 -11.52 -12.57 4.54
C ALA A 69 -12.56 -12.71 5.66
N SER A 70 -13.40 -11.68 5.86
CA SER A 70 -14.49 -11.69 6.86
C SER A 70 -15.66 -12.62 6.51
N GLU A 71 -15.86 -12.95 5.23
CA GLU A 71 -16.96 -13.81 4.76
C GLU A 71 -16.51 -15.25 4.52
N MET A 72 -15.19 -15.49 4.49
CA MET A 72 -14.60 -16.81 4.31
C MET A 72 -15.09 -17.79 5.38
N GLY A 73 -15.74 -18.87 4.93
CA GLY A 73 -16.29 -19.93 5.80
C GLY A 73 -17.71 -19.69 6.31
N VAL A 74 -18.31 -18.53 6.01
CA VAL A 74 -19.75 -18.27 6.25
C VAL A 74 -20.50 -18.19 4.93
N ASN A 75 -19.95 -17.47 3.94
CA ASN A 75 -20.52 -17.31 2.61
C ASN A 75 -19.46 -17.64 1.53
N ASP A 76 -19.87 -18.32 0.46
CA ASP A 76 -18.99 -18.70 -0.66
C ASP A 76 -18.95 -17.62 -1.77
N ASN A 77 -19.08 -16.34 -1.40
CA ASN A 77 -19.00 -15.25 -2.36
C ASN A 77 -17.56 -15.08 -2.84
N SER A 78 -17.34 -15.34 -4.13
CA SER A 78 -16.07 -15.08 -4.80
C SER A 78 -16.24 -13.95 -5.80
N TYR A 79 -15.19 -13.14 -5.91
CA TYR A 79 -15.10 -12.02 -6.83
C TYR A 79 -13.98 -12.29 -7.81
N PHE A 80 -14.27 -12.06 -9.09
CA PHE A 80 -13.29 -12.14 -10.16
C PHE A 80 -12.78 -10.73 -10.46
N THR A 81 -11.47 -10.55 -10.52
CA THR A 81 -10.88 -9.27 -10.90
C THR A 81 -9.55 -9.47 -11.62
N ARG A 82 -9.11 -8.44 -12.35
CA ARG A 82 -7.77 -8.38 -12.94
C ARG A 82 -6.87 -7.57 -12.05
N THR A 83 -5.66 -8.07 -11.85
CA THR A 83 -4.67 -7.47 -10.95
C THR A 83 -3.33 -7.27 -11.64
N HIS A 84 -2.63 -6.24 -11.19
CA HIS A 84 -1.26 -5.92 -11.58
C HIS A 84 -0.21 -6.64 -10.73
N LEU A 85 -0.65 -7.36 -9.69
CA LEU A 85 0.18 -8.04 -8.70
C LEU A 85 0.44 -9.52 -9.04
N GLY A 86 0.25 -9.93 -10.29
CA GLY A 86 0.32 -11.34 -10.69
C GLY A 86 1.68 -12.01 -10.47
N GLY A 87 2.77 -11.24 -10.40
CA GLY A 87 4.11 -11.77 -10.13
C GLY A 87 4.45 -11.93 -8.65
N VAL A 88 3.60 -11.42 -7.75
CA VAL A 88 3.86 -11.38 -6.29
C VAL A 88 2.86 -12.23 -5.52
N LEU A 89 1.62 -12.30 -6.01
CA LEU A 89 0.54 -13.04 -5.38
C LEU A 89 0.60 -14.53 -5.71
N HIS A 90 0.29 -15.33 -4.70
CA HIS A 90 0.10 -16.77 -4.80
C HIS A 90 -1.24 -17.14 -4.16
N VAL A 91 -1.73 -18.33 -4.49
CA VAL A 91 -2.94 -18.89 -3.87
C VAL A 91 -2.76 -19.01 -2.36
N GLY A 92 -3.77 -18.57 -1.61
CA GLY A 92 -3.79 -18.57 -0.14
C GLY A 92 -3.15 -17.32 0.49
N ASP A 93 -2.61 -16.39 -0.30
CA ASP A 93 -2.14 -15.11 0.23
C ASP A 93 -3.32 -14.21 0.65
N SER A 94 -3.13 -13.44 1.72
CA SER A 94 -3.99 -12.31 2.03
C SER A 94 -3.55 -11.08 1.22
N VAL A 95 -4.53 -10.31 0.76
CA VAL A 95 -4.32 -9.08 -0.03
C VAL A 95 -5.28 -8.01 0.48
N MET A 96 -4.89 -6.75 0.37
CA MET A 96 -5.81 -5.64 0.63
C MET A 96 -6.30 -5.02 -0.66
N GLY A 97 -7.59 -4.73 -0.72
CA GLY A 97 -8.23 -4.12 -1.87
C GLY A 97 -9.45 -3.31 -1.51
N TYR A 98 -9.92 -2.55 -2.48
CA TYR A 98 -11.19 -1.84 -2.41
C TYR A 98 -12.32 -2.73 -2.90
N HIS A 99 -13.42 -2.74 -2.15
CA HIS A 99 -14.68 -3.33 -2.59
C HIS A 99 -15.57 -2.21 -3.12
N LEU A 100 -15.74 -2.15 -4.43
CA LEU A 100 -16.51 -1.09 -5.08
C LEU A 100 -18.00 -1.46 -5.15
N THR A 101 -18.32 -2.75 -5.20
CA THR A 101 -19.71 -3.22 -5.25
C THR A 101 -20.43 -2.96 -3.93
N GLY A 102 -21.33 -1.97 -3.90
CA GLY A 102 -22.13 -1.65 -2.71
C GLY A 102 -21.53 -0.57 -1.81
N THR A 103 -20.37 0.00 -2.18
CA THR A 103 -19.92 1.28 -1.63
C THR A 103 -20.51 2.42 -2.46
N ASN A 104 -21.03 3.46 -1.79
CA ASN A 104 -21.58 4.64 -2.45
C ASN A 104 -20.58 5.78 -2.33
N PHE A 105 -20.00 6.18 -3.46
CA PHE A 105 -19.05 7.28 -3.54
C PHE A 105 -19.77 8.57 -3.91
N ASN A 106 -19.49 9.65 -3.19
CA ASN A 106 -19.97 10.98 -3.54
C ASN A 106 -18.96 11.69 -4.45
N ASP A 107 -18.74 11.15 -5.65
CA ASP A 107 -17.88 11.76 -6.67
C ASP A 107 -18.60 11.86 -8.02
N PRO A 108 -18.73 13.08 -8.59
CA PRO A 108 -19.48 13.28 -9.83
C PRO A 108 -18.84 12.60 -11.05
N ASN A 109 -17.53 12.34 -11.03
CA ASN A 109 -16.87 11.62 -12.13
C ASN A 109 -17.20 10.13 -12.06
N PHE A 110 -17.31 9.58 -10.85
CA PHE A 110 -17.71 8.18 -10.66
C PHE A 110 -19.17 7.97 -11.09
N ASP A 111 -20.07 8.87 -10.68
CA ASP A 111 -21.48 8.85 -11.10
C ASP A 111 -21.60 8.93 -12.63
N ALA A 112 -20.86 9.83 -13.26
CA ALA A 112 -20.84 9.97 -14.72
C ALA A 112 -20.36 8.70 -15.45
N ILE A 113 -19.39 7.97 -14.88
CA ILE A 113 -18.91 6.69 -15.44
C ILE A 113 -19.99 5.61 -15.28
N GLN A 114 -20.62 5.55 -14.11
CA GLN A 114 -21.68 4.58 -13.82
C GLN A 114 -22.92 4.78 -14.70
N GLU A 115 -23.32 6.04 -14.91
CA GLU A 115 -24.44 6.39 -15.80
C GLU A 115 -24.12 6.19 -17.29
N SER A 116 -22.83 6.21 -17.65
CA SER A 116 -22.43 6.01 -19.03
C SER A 116 -22.68 4.56 -19.48
N SER A 117 -23.46 4.39 -20.55
CA SER A 117 -23.75 3.07 -21.11
C SER A 117 -22.52 2.36 -21.69
N GLN A 118 -21.43 3.09 -21.94
CA GLN A 118 -20.20 2.55 -22.50
C GLN A 118 -19.20 2.10 -21.43
N TYR A 119 -19.10 2.79 -20.29
CA TYR A 119 -18.09 2.53 -19.27
C TYR A 119 -18.65 2.00 -17.94
N GLY A 120 -19.98 1.99 -17.76
CA GLY A 120 -20.61 1.45 -16.54
C GLY A 120 -20.26 -0.03 -16.30
N SER A 121 -20.18 -0.84 -17.36
CA SER A 121 -19.81 -2.26 -17.26
C SER A 121 -18.32 -2.53 -17.10
N THR A 122 -17.47 -1.50 -17.21
CA THR A 122 -16.01 -1.65 -17.01
C THR A 122 -15.55 -1.40 -15.57
N ILE A 123 -16.46 -0.97 -14.68
CA ILE A 123 -16.14 -0.78 -13.27
C ILE A 123 -15.92 -2.17 -12.64
N PRO A 124 -14.73 -2.45 -12.09
CA PRO A 124 -14.47 -3.72 -11.42
C PRO A 124 -15.17 -3.78 -10.06
N ASP A 125 -15.61 -4.97 -9.66
CA ASP A 125 -16.21 -5.17 -8.34
C ASP A 125 -15.20 -5.00 -7.20
N VAL A 126 -13.99 -5.50 -7.43
CA VAL A 126 -12.88 -5.48 -6.46
C VAL A 126 -11.62 -4.97 -7.14
N VAL A 127 -10.90 -4.07 -6.46
CA VAL A 127 -9.58 -3.58 -6.91
C VAL A 127 -8.54 -3.91 -5.86
N LEU A 128 -7.62 -4.82 -6.20
CA LEU A 128 -6.51 -5.18 -5.32
C LEU A 128 -5.40 -4.13 -5.39
N VAL A 129 -4.87 -3.74 -4.23
CA VAL A 129 -3.88 -2.66 -4.10
C VAL A 129 -2.53 -3.18 -3.66
N ARG A 130 -2.48 -3.98 -2.59
CA ARG A 130 -1.23 -4.50 -2.04
C ARG A 130 -1.40 -5.89 -1.45
N LYS A 131 -0.31 -6.66 -1.40
CA LYS A 131 -0.26 -7.89 -0.64
C LYS A 131 -0.31 -7.59 0.87
N TYR A 132 -1.04 -8.40 1.63
CA TYR A 132 -1.03 -8.38 3.08
C TYR A 132 -0.18 -9.54 3.59
N TYR A 133 0.96 -9.25 4.20
CA TYR A 133 1.83 -10.27 4.75
C TYR A 133 1.35 -10.64 6.17
N ALA A 134 1.05 -11.93 6.37
CA ALA A 134 0.70 -12.46 7.69
C ALA A 134 1.88 -12.25 8.66
N ARG A 135 1.67 -11.39 9.65
CA ARG A 135 2.72 -10.89 10.54
C ARG A 135 3.27 -12.00 11.44
N LYS A 136 4.55 -12.35 11.30
CA LYS A 136 5.31 -13.05 12.34
C LYS A 136 5.79 -12.03 13.37
N LYS A 137 5.73 -12.34 14.66
CA LYS A 137 6.27 -11.48 15.74
C LYS A 137 7.80 -11.38 15.61
N LYS A 138 8.29 -10.42 14.82
CA LYS A 138 9.73 -10.10 14.75
C LYS A 138 10.14 -9.10 15.85
N PRO A 139 11.38 -9.20 16.38
CA PRO A 139 11.86 -8.33 17.44
C PRO A 139 12.04 -6.87 16.97
N LYS A 140 11.76 -5.92 17.86
CA LYS A 140 11.71 -4.45 17.66
C LYS A 140 13.02 -3.76 17.22
N SER A 141 14.11 -4.48 16.95
CA SER A 141 15.39 -3.87 16.62
C SER A 141 15.62 -3.86 15.11
N ARG A 142 15.47 -2.70 14.47
CA ARG A 142 15.79 -2.47 13.06
C ARG A 142 17.14 -1.74 12.93
N ASN A 143 18.02 -2.24 12.05
CA ASN A 143 19.36 -1.68 11.83
C ASN A 143 19.37 -0.45 10.88
N TRP A 144 18.19 0.07 10.53
CA TRP A 144 17.97 1.15 9.58
C TRP A 144 16.93 2.13 10.11
N LYS A 145 17.03 3.40 9.70
CA LYS A 145 16.08 4.47 10.04
C LYS A 145 15.61 5.15 8.77
N LEU A 146 14.31 5.45 8.71
CA LEU A 146 13.71 6.29 7.67
C LEU A 146 13.82 7.76 8.10
N LYS A 147 14.34 8.63 7.23
CA LYS A 147 14.45 10.06 7.52
C LYS A 147 13.08 10.71 7.40
N ARG A 148 12.49 11.13 8.52
CA ARG A 148 11.29 11.96 8.52
C ARG A 148 11.62 13.31 7.88
N MET A 149 10.73 13.81 7.03
CA MET A 149 10.80 15.20 6.60
C MET A 149 10.42 16.06 7.82
N ASN A 150 11.08 17.20 8.00
CA ASN A 150 10.79 18.11 9.11
C ASN A 150 9.46 18.80 8.79
N TYR A 151 8.35 18.14 9.10
CA TYR A 151 7.04 18.77 9.12
C TYR A 151 6.99 19.60 10.40
N GLU A 152 6.63 20.88 10.30
CA GLU A 152 6.26 21.69 11.46
C GLU A 152 5.03 21.02 12.08
N GLU A 153 5.27 20.17 13.10
CA GLU A 153 4.21 19.55 13.88
C GLU A 153 3.38 20.67 14.52
N GLU A 154 2.20 20.96 13.93
CA GLU A 154 1.06 21.30 14.75
C GLU A 154 0.92 20.15 15.75
N GLU A 155 1.20 20.43 17.04
CA GLU A 155 1.13 19.41 18.07
C GLU A 155 -0.19 18.64 17.97
N PRO A 156 -0.18 17.29 17.91
CA PRO A 156 -1.40 16.53 17.93
C PRO A 156 -2.10 16.81 19.26
N GLY A 157 -3.18 17.58 19.23
CA GLY A 157 -3.89 18.06 20.42
C GLY A 157 -4.48 16.96 21.32
N ARG A 158 -4.34 15.67 20.96
CA ARG A 158 -4.83 14.51 21.73
C ARG A 158 -3.82 13.35 21.68
N LYS A 159 -3.49 12.81 22.87
CA LYS A 159 -2.64 11.62 23.05
C LYS A 159 -3.10 10.40 22.24
N GLN A 160 -4.41 10.25 22.04
CA GLN A 160 -4.98 9.13 21.29
C GLN A 160 -4.68 9.20 19.78
N ASP A 161 -4.58 10.41 19.22
CA ASP A 161 -4.21 10.60 17.81
C ASP A 161 -2.72 10.33 17.62
N ALA A 162 -1.88 10.73 18.58
CA ALA A 162 -0.45 10.42 18.56
C ALA A 162 -0.18 8.89 18.61
N GLU A 163 -0.90 8.15 19.45
CA GLU A 163 -0.73 6.69 19.58
C GLU A 163 -1.18 5.94 18.31
N ARG A 164 -2.27 6.41 17.66
CA ARG A 164 -2.69 5.89 16.35
C ARG A 164 -1.65 6.16 15.28
N LEU A 165 -1.13 7.39 15.22
CA LEU A 165 -0.11 7.78 14.25
C LEU A 165 1.19 6.98 14.45
N GLU A 166 1.56 6.70 15.69
CA GLU A 166 2.72 5.86 16.01
C GLU A 166 2.49 4.39 15.62
N ALA A 167 1.29 3.85 15.83
CA ALA A 167 0.93 2.51 15.40
C ALA A 167 0.95 2.35 13.88
N ASP A 168 0.39 3.33 13.15
CA ASP A 168 0.40 3.38 11.69
C ASP A 168 1.83 3.51 11.16
N PHE A 169 2.66 4.33 11.82
CA PHE A 169 4.07 4.48 11.49
C PHE A 169 4.87 3.20 11.74
N GLU A 170 4.60 2.48 12.84
CA GLU A 170 5.23 1.19 13.10
C GLU A 170 4.83 0.15 12.03
N MET A 171 3.55 0.15 11.64
CA MET A 171 3.02 -0.72 10.57
C MET A 171 3.72 -0.43 9.24
N PHE A 172 3.82 0.83 8.86
CA PHE A 172 4.51 1.27 7.65
C PHE A 172 5.98 0.83 7.62
N LEU A 173 6.71 0.97 8.73
CA LEU A 173 8.10 0.52 8.79
C LEU A 173 8.24 -1.01 8.69
N ARG A 174 7.20 -1.79 9.03
CA ARG A 174 7.22 -3.26 8.82
C ARG A 174 6.96 -3.59 7.36
N ASP A 175 6.01 -2.90 6.73
CA ASP A 175 5.71 -3.06 5.31
C ASP A 175 6.96 -2.77 4.45
N ILE A 176 7.78 -1.77 4.80
CA ILE A 176 9.09 -1.50 4.15
C ILE A 176 10.10 -2.64 4.31
N GLU A 177 10.08 -3.37 5.44
CA GLU A 177 11.02 -4.46 5.68
C GLU A 177 10.68 -5.69 4.84
N GLU A 178 9.39 -5.94 4.66
CA GLU A 178 8.85 -7.15 4.03
C GLU A 178 8.65 -6.99 2.52
N ASP A 179 8.31 -5.79 2.06
CA ASP A 179 8.12 -5.47 0.64
C ASP A 179 9.39 -4.85 0.03
N GLN A 180 10.05 -5.62 -0.83
CA GLN A 180 11.25 -5.18 -1.56
C GLN A 180 10.97 -3.98 -2.47
N GLU A 181 9.75 -3.78 -2.95
CA GLU A 181 9.37 -2.66 -3.81
C GLU A 181 9.22 -1.36 -3.01
N LEU A 182 8.48 -1.40 -1.89
CA LEU A 182 8.40 -0.27 -0.95
C LEU A 182 9.79 0.12 -0.46
N ARG A 183 10.64 -0.87 -0.20
CA ARG A 183 12.03 -0.66 0.18
C ARG A 183 12.86 0.06 -0.89
N SER A 184 12.70 -0.31 -2.16
CA SER A 184 13.44 0.32 -3.27
C SER A 184 13.03 1.77 -3.53
N THR A 185 11.80 2.13 -3.19
CA THR A 185 11.25 3.47 -3.43
C THR A 185 11.69 4.49 -2.36
N LEU A 186 12.12 4.02 -1.19
CA LEU A 186 12.43 4.86 -0.04
C LEU A 186 13.91 4.92 0.29
N SER A 187 14.42 6.11 0.60
CA SER A 187 15.82 6.32 1.02
C SER A 187 16.03 5.85 2.46
N LEU A 188 16.53 4.62 2.61
CA LEU A 188 16.88 4.02 3.90
C LEU A 188 18.29 4.38 4.34
N TYR A 189 18.44 4.84 5.58
CA TYR A 189 19.74 5.17 6.17
C TYR A 189 20.12 4.14 7.23
N LYS A 190 21.40 3.74 7.25
CA LYS A 190 21.92 2.86 8.30
C LYS A 190 21.81 3.58 9.64
N ALA A 191 21.23 2.92 10.65
CA ALA A 191 21.20 3.48 11.99
C ALA A 191 22.64 3.62 12.49
N LYS A 192 23.11 4.86 12.76
CA LYS A 192 24.35 5.08 13.51
C LYS A 192 24.14 4.45 14.89
N ASN A 193 24.97 3.46 15.21
CA ASN A 193 24.94 2.77 16.50
C ASN A 193 25.40 3.74 17.58
N GLU A 194 24.48 4.46 18.21
CA GLU A 194 24.78 5.40 19.32
C GLU A 194 25.10 4.65 20.63
N ASN A 195 25.16 3.31 20.60
CA ASN A 195 25.52 2.45 21.73
C ASN A 195 27.01 2.04 21.80
N ARG A 196 27.91 2.63 21.01
CA ARG A 196 29.35 2.57 21.35
C ARG A 196 29.65 3.62 22.43
N ARG A 197 29.28 3.30 23.68
CA ARG A 197 29.91 3.93 24.85
C ARG A 197 31.42 3.68 24.75
N PRO A 198 32.29 4.70 24.90
CA PRO A 198 33.72 4.44 25.01
C PRO A 198 33.97 3.60 26.26
N GLU A 199 34.66 2.47 26.10
CA GLU A 199 35.16 1.66 27.22
C GLU A 199 35.97 2.57 28.15
N LYS A 200 35.61 2.58 29.44
CA LYS A 200 36.43 3.21 30.48
C LYS A 200 37.82 2.55 30.42
N MET A 201 38.86 3.33 30.20
CA MET A 201 40.23 2.90 30.47
C MET A 201 40.34 2.69 31.98
N ASP A 202 40.56 1.45 32.41
CA ASP A 202 40.97 1.14 33.77
C ASP A 202 42.37 1.73 34.00
N VAL A 203 42.47 2.66 34.96
CA VAL A 203 43.74 3.11 35.51
C VAL A 203 44.25 1.98 36.38
N VAL A 204 45.31 1.31 35.93
CA VAL A 204 46.07 0.38 36.78
C VAL A 204 46.95 1.23 37.70
N GLU A 205 46.56 1.30 38.97
CA GLU A 205 47.44 1.68 40.08
C GLU A 205 48.47 0.56 40.25
N GLU A 206 49.76 0.87 40.08
CA GLU A 206 50.87 0.03 40.53
C GLU A 206 51.61 0.75 41.66
N GLN A 207 52.03 -0.07 42.62
CA GLN A 207 52.40 0.17 44.02
C GLN A 207 53.60 1.11 44.25
#